data_AF-A0A5D2WIP1-F1
#
_entry.id   AF-A0A5D2WIP1-F1
#
_cell.length_a   1.000
_cell.length_b   1.000
_cell.length_c   1.000
_cell.angle_alpha   90.00
_cell.angle_beta   90.00
_cell.angle_gamma   90.00
#
_symmetry.space_group_name_H-M   'P 1'
#
loop_
_entity.id
_entity.type
_entity.pdbx_description
1 polymer ?
#
loop_
_entity_poly.entity_id
_entity_poly.type
_entity_poly.pdbx_seq_one_letter_code
_entity_poly.pdbx_strand_id
1 'polypeptide(L)'
;MVADLIYEYSRQWKRDKIENTFDEVDANRIMSIPLAKTPHANFLIWRGEPTGVFSVHSAYKQILQKAASSKQLQAQANYNQFYKQLWDLNLP
;
A
#
# COMPACT_ATOMS: atom_id res chain seq x y z
N MET A 1 14.57 -16.39 3.54
CA MET A 1 14.22 -15.03 3.06
C MET A 1 13.94 -15.09 1.55
N VAL A 2 13.21 -14.14 0.96
CA VAL A 2 12.89 -14.17 -0.50
C VAL A 2 14.16 -14.19 -1.37
N ALA A 3 15.24 -13.53 -0.92
CA ALA A 3 16.54 -13.55 -1.60
C ALA A 3 17.07 -14.98 -1.83
N ASP A 4 16.78 -15.91 -0.92
CA ASP A 4 17.27 -17.30 -1.02
C ASP A 4 16.62 -18.09 -2.16
N LEU A 5 15.54 -17.56 -2.75
CA LEU A 5 14.80 -18.12 -3.88
C LEU A 5 15.28 -17.56 -5.23
N ILE A 6 16.24 -16.62 -5.23
CA ILE A 6 16.70 -15.92 -6.43
C ILE A 6 18.19 -16.23 -6.65
N TYR A 7 18.60 -16.39 -7.90
CA TYR A 7 20.01 -16.35 -8.29
C TYR A 7 20.48 -14.90 -8.35
N GLU A 8 21.43 -14.52 -7.50
CA GLU A 8 21.86 -13.12 -7.36
C GLU A 8 22.40 -12.52 -8.66
N TYR A 9 23.21 -13.30 -9.40
CA TYR A 9 23.86 -12.84 -10.63
C TYR A 9 22.92 -12.80 -11.85
N SER A 10 22.17 -13.88 -12.09
CA SER A 10 21.30 -13.98 -13.26
C SER A 10 19.93 -13.33 -13.07
N ARG A 11 19.57 -12.98 -11.82
CA ARG A 11 18.28 -12.41 -11.43
C ARG A 11 17.12 -13.26 -11.93
N GLN A 12 17.27 -14.58 -11.76
CA GLN A 12 16.26 -15.58 -12.09
C GLN A 12 15.80 -16.31 -10.85
N TRP A 13 14.56 -16.77 -10.86
CA TRP A 13 14.00 -17.64 -9.83
C TRP A 13 14.73 -18.99 -9.82
N LYS A 14 15.06 -19.49 -8.63
CA LYS A 14 15.57 -20.85 -8.41
C LYS A 14 14.41 -21.84 -8.53
N ARG A 15 14.02 -22.15 -9.76
CA ARG A 15 12.83 -22.96 -10.10
C ARG A 15 12.73 -24.23 -9.25
N ASP A 16 13.77 -25.06 -9.25
CA ASP A 16 13.77 -26.33 -8.50
C ASP A 16 13.51 -26.11 -7.01
N LYS A 17 14.08 -25.06 -6.43
CA LYS A 17 13.90 -24.74 -5.01
C LYS A 17 12.47 -24.30 -4.72
N ILE A 18 11.87 -23.52 -5.61
CA ILE A 18 10.50 -23.02 -5.46
C ILE A 18 9.50 -24.17 -5.61
N GLU A 19 9.63 -24.99 -6.65
CA GLU A 19 8.75 -26.14 -6.91
C GLU A 19 8.84 -27.20 -5.81
N ASN A 20 9.99 -27.35 -5.13
CA ASN A 20 10.13 -28.26 -3.98
C ASN A 20 9.67 -27.67 -2.64
N THR A 21 9.46 -26.35 -2.55
CA THR A 21 9.10 -25.68 -1.28
C THR A 21 7.62 -25.30 -1.22
N PHE A 22 7.01 -24.98 -2.36
CA PHE A 22 5.63 -24.49 -2.45
C PHE A 22 4.78 -25.45 -3.28
N ASP A 23 3.46 -25.45 -3.07
CA ASP A 23 2.53 -26.15 -3.94
C ASP A 23 2.54 -25.56 -5.36
N GLU A 24 2.01 -26.31 -6.32
CA GLU A 24 2.03 -25.94 -7.73
C GLU A 24 1.40 -24.56 -8.01
N VAL A 25 0.31 -24.22 -7.32
CA VAL A 25 -0.41 -22.96 -7.55
C VAL A 25 0.45 -21.79 -7.09
N ASP A 26 1.02 -21.88 -5.90
CA ASP A 26 1.85 -20.82 -5.34
C ASP A 26 3.23 -20.73 -6.00
N ALA A 27 3.84 -21.87 -6.37
CA ALA A 27 5.07 -21.92 -7.14
C ALA A 27 4.93 -21.18 -8.48
N ASN A 28 3.84 -21.43 -9.21
CA ASN A 28 3.53 -20.75 -10.46
C ASN A 28 3.32 -19.24 -10.25
N ARG A 29 2.65 -18.84 -9.18
CA ARG A 29 2.46 -17.42 -8.85
C ARG A 29 3.78 -16.72 -8.55
N ILE A 30 4.65 -17.34 -7.75
CA ILE A 30 5.97 -16.80 -7.41
C ILE A 30 6.80 -16.61 -8.68
N MET A 31 6.89 -17.63 -9.53
CA MET A 31 7.65 -17.57 -10.78
C MET A 31 7.10 -16.53 -11.77
N SER A 32 5.83 -16.16 -11.68
CA SER A 32 5.20 -15.13 -12.50
C SER A 32 5.56 -13.70 -12.08
N ILE A 33 6.15 -13.50 -10.90
CA ILE A 33 6.57 -12.18 -10.43
C ILE A 33 7.85 -11.77 -11.17
N PRO A 34 7.87 -10.62 -11.88
CA PRO A 34 9.06 -10.15 -12.57
C PRO A 34 10.13 -9.70 -11.57
N LEU A 35 11.35 -10.19 -11.75
CA LEU A 35 12.50 -9.78 -10.95
C LEU A 35 13.13 -8.49 -11.50
N ALA A 36 13.47 -7.57 -10.61
CA ALA A 36 14.22 -6.38 -10.99
C ALA A 36 15.61 -6.77 -11.53
N LYS A 37 16.00 -6.16 -12.67
CA LYS A 37 17.30 -6.42 -13.33
C LYS A 37 18.49 -5.99 -12.48
N THR A 38 18.35 -4.87 -11.79
CA THR A 38 19.35 -4.37 -10.85
C THR A 38 18.94 -4.73 -9.42
N PRO A 39 19.90 -5.18 -8.59
CA PRO A 39 19.66 -5.35 -7.17
C PRO A 39 19.42 -3.98 -6.53
N HIS A 40 18.38 -3.90 -5.71
CA HIS A 40 18.07 -2.72 -4.91
C HIS A 40 17.82 -3.16 -3.48
N ALA A 41 18.13 -2.29 -2.52
CA ALA A 41 17.73 -2.49 -1.15
C ALA A 41 16.21 -2.64 -1.07
N ASN A 42 15.70 -3.42 -0.12
CA ASN A 42 14.26 -3.48 0.11
C ASN A 42 13.75 -2.08 0.51
N PHE A 43 12.70 -1.62 -0.14
CA PHE A 43 12.03 -0.37 0.20
C PHE A 43 10.52 -0.55 0.20
N LEU A 44 9.84 0.23 1.03
CA LEU A 44 8.38 0.23 1.11
C LEU A 44 7.82 1.13 0.02
N ILE A 45 6.80 0.63 -0.67
CA ILE A 45 6.09 1.36 -1.74
C ILE A 45 4.63 1.53 -1.32
N TRP A 46 4.14 2.76 -1.37
CA TRP A 46 2.74 3.10 -1.11
C TRP A 46 2.01 3.44 -2.42
N ARG A 47 1.03 2.64 -2.85
CA ARG A 47 0.25 2.93 -4.07
C ARG A 47 -0.72 4.10 -3.94
N GLY A 48 -1.02 4.56 -2.72
CA GLY A 48 -1.99 5.62 -2.49
C GLY A 48 -1.47 7.02 -2.79
N GLU A 49 -0.18 7.17 -3.07
CA GLU A 49 0.43 8.45 -3.46
C GLU A 49 1.31 8.28 -4.69
N PRO A 50 1.31 9.22 -5.65
CA PRO A 50 2.18 9.18 -6.83
C PRO A 50 3.67 9.15 -6.47
N THR A 51 4.05 9.71 -5.32
CA THR A 51 5.44 9.70 -4.84
C THR A 51 5.89 8.33 -4.32
N GLY A 52 4.97 7.39 -4.11
CA GLY A 52 5.26 6.09 -3.51
C GLY A 52 5.54 6.14 -2.01
N VAL A 53 5.51 7.34 -1.40
CA VAL A 53 5.84 7.54 0.01
C VAL A 53 4.57 7.44 0.88
N PHE A 54 4.66 6.64 1.92
CA PHE A 54 3.59 6.54 2.90
C PHE A 54 3.54 7.79 3.80
N SER A 55 2.33 8.29 4.05
CA SER A 55 2.07 9.24 5.13
C SER A 55 0.73 8.92 5.78
N VAL A 56 0.57 9.24 7.06
CA VAL A 56 -0.72 9.09 7.76
C VAL A 56 -1.81 9.89 7.04
N HIS A 57 -1.47 11.07 6.52
CA HIS A 57 -2.38 11.93 5.77
C HIS A 57 -2.91 11.24 4.51
N SER A 58 -2.02 10.66 3.69
CA SER A 58 -2.42 9.99 2.45
C SER A 58 -3.22 8.72 2.70
N ALA A 59 -2.86 7.95 3.72
CA ALA A 59 -3.64 6.80 4.15
C ALA A 59 -5.06 7.21 4.57
N TYR A 60 -5.18 8.25 5.38
CA TYR A 60 -6.48 8.78 5.82
C TYR A 60 -7.31 9.32 4.65
N LYS A 61 -6.71 10.07 3.73
CA LYS A 61 -7.35 10.55 2.50
C LYS A 61 -7.89 9.39 1.66
N GLN A 62 -7.12 8.31 1.51
CA GLN A 62 -7.55 7.14 0.76
C GLN A 62 -8.73 6.42 1.44
N ILE A 63 -8.73 6.33 2.77
CA ILE A 63 -9.87 5.79 3.54
C ILE A 63 -11.11 6.66 3.35
N LEU A 64 -10.95 7.98 3.46
CA LEU A 64 -12.05 8.92 3.24
C LEU A 64 -12.61 8.87 1.82
N GLN A 65 -11.77 8.76 0.79
CA GLN A 65 -12.23 8.60 -0.58
C GLN A 65 -13.01 7.29 -0.79
N LYS A 66 -12.60 6.20 -0.15
CA LYS A 66 -13.37 4.95 -0.17
C LYS A 66 -14.68 5.05 0.63
N ALA A 67 -14.68 5.80 1.72
CA ALA A 67 -15.87 6.10 2.52
C ALA A 67 -16.75 7.20 1.88
N ALA A 68 -16.27 7.91 0.87
CA ALA A 68 -17.02 8.95 0.18
C ALA A 68 -18.25 8.44 -0.57
N SER A 69 -18.21 7.16 -0.94
CA SER A 69 -19.34 6.43 -1.50
C SER A 69 -20.37 6.00 -0.45
N SER A 70 -20.14 6.28 0.84
CA SER A 70 -21.04 5.96 1.95
C SER A 70 -21.49 7.23 2.69
N LYS A 71 -22.60 7.14 3.45
CA LYS A 71 -23.23 8.24 4.22
C LYS A 71 -22.29 8.99 5.18
N GLN A 72 -21.08 8.49 5.39
CA GLN A 72 -20.09 8.99 6.34
C GLN A 72 -19.54 10.38 5.97
N LEU A 73 -19.43 10.71 4.68
CA LEU A 73 -18.97 12.05 4.25
C LEU A 73 -19.95 13.18 4.61
N GLN A 74 -21.26 12.93 4.57
CA GLN A 74 -22.26 13.95 4.94
C GLN A 74 -22.15 14.31 6.43
N ALA A 75 -21.90 13.32 7.30
CA ALA A 75 -21.67 13.57 8.72
C ALA A 75 -20.41 14.41 8.95
N GLN A 76 -19.32 14.16 8.20
CA GLN A 76 -18.06 14.89 8.36
C GLN A 76 -18.14 16.36 7.89
N ALA A 77 -18.90 16.64 6.82
CA ALA A 77 -19.19 18.01 6.39
C ALA A 77 -19.95 18.79 7.49
N ASN A 78 -20.94 18.14 8.12
CA ASN A 78 -21.72 18.73 9.20
C ASN A 78 -20.86 19.07 10.44
N TYR A 79 -19.92 18.18 10.82
CA TYR A 79 -19.00 18.47 11.92
C TYR A 79 -18.08 19.67 11.63
N ASN A 80 -17.52 19.75 10.43
CA ASN A 80 -16.67 20.89 10.06
C ASN A 80 -17.43 22.22 10.12
N GLN A 81 -18.69 22.24 9.69
CA GLN A 81 -19.53 23.43 9.78
C GLN A 81 -19.86 23.78 11.25
N PHE A 82 -20.22 22.79 12.05
CA PHE A 82 -20.49 22.96 13.49
C PHE A 82 -19.28 23.55 14.22
N TYR A 83 -18.08 22.95 14.04
CA TYR A 83 -16.89 23.43 14.74
C TYR A 83 -16.43 24.80 14.25
N LYS A 84 -16.59 25.15 12.97
CA LYS A 84 -16.35 26.52 12.49
C LYS A 84 -17.25 27.52 13.21
N GLN A 85 -18.56 27.24 13.25
CA GLN A 85 -19.51 28.09 13.97
C GLN A 85 -19.18 28.17 15.47
N LEU A 86 -18.74 27.06 16.08
CA LEU A 86 -18.33 27.00 17.47
C LEU A 86 -17.10 27.88 17.76
N TRP A 87 -16.11 27.87 16.88
CA TRP A 87 -14.89 28.68 17.02
C TRP A 87 -15.12 30.16 16.72
N ASP A 88 -16.12 30.49 15.87
CA ASP A 88 -16.50 31.87 15.57
C ASP A 88 -17.38 32.52 16.66
N LEU A 89 -17.81 31.76 17.67
CA LEU A 89 -18.51 32.31 18.82
C LEU A 89 -17.52 33.12 19.69
N ASN A 90 -17.69 34.44 19.70
CA ASN A 90 -17.09 35.29 20.72
C ASN A 90 -17.77 35.03 22.06
N LEU A 91 -17.24 34.05 22.79
CA LEU A 91 -17.61 33.80 24.18
C LEU A 91 -16.97 34.89 25.06
N PRO A 92 -17.72 35.46 26.02
CA PRO A 92 -17.22 36.45 26.96
C PRO A 92 -16.18 35.89 27.93
#